data_AF-A0A117EFE0-F1
#
_entry.id   AF-A0A117EFE0-F1
#
_cell.length_a   1.000
_cell.length_b   1.000
_cell.length_c   1.000
_cell.angle_alpha   90.00
_cell.angle_beta   90.00
_cell.angle_gamma   90.00
#
_symmetry.space_group_name_H-M   'P 1'
#
loop_
_entity.id
_entity.type
_entity.pdbx_description
1 polymer ?
#
loop_
_entity_poly.entity_id
_entity_poly.type
_entity_poly.pdbx_seq_one_letter_code
_entity_poly.pdbx_strand_id
1 'polypeptide(L)'
;MKKSLRSYPRVRVEDGGRGAISQAGAVLLVETVRKSGLDTAISAALTPCRKPRAVHDPDKILLDVALAVALGGDCLADAAMLRAEPAVFGPVASDPTGSRLIDTGGKRALTAIRRARSQVRERTGDRGPGRVLVIAHSDKQDVTAT
;
A
#
# COMPACT_ATOMS: atom_id res chain seq x y z
N MET A 1 -12.22 -12.37 -18.95
CA MET A 1 -11.05 -12.17 -18.06
C MET A 1 -11.48 -11.32 -16.87
N LYS A 2 -11.41 -11.84 -15.64
CA LYS A 2 -11.76 -11.05 -14.43
C LYS A 2 -10.72 -9.95 -14.23
N LYS A 3 -11.18 -8.70 -14.07
CA LYS A 3 -10.34 -7.54 -13.75
C LYS A 3 -9.62 -7.83 -12.42
N SER A 4 -8.29 -7.84 -12.44
CA SER A 4 -7.52 -7.93 -11.20
C SER A 4 -7.45 -6.54 -10.56
N LEU A 5 -7.59 -6.49 -9.25
CA LEU A 5 -7.65 -5.24 -8.48
C LEU A 5 -6.23 -4.80 -8.16
N ARG A 6 -5.56 -4.24 -9.19
CA ARG A 6 -4.12 -3.96 -9.16
C ARG A 6 -3.75 -2.61 -8.56
N SER A 7 -4.63 -1.61 -8.61
CA SER A 7 -4.21 -0.22 -8.41
C SER A 7 -4.66 0.37 -7.08
N TYR A 8 -3.71 0.98 -6.37
CA TYR A 8 -4.01 2.12 -5.51
C TYR A 8 -4.64 3.23 -6.35
N PRO A 9 -5.80 3.78 -5.97
CA PRO A 9 -6.36 4.97 -6.60
C PRO A 9 -5.36 6.12 -6.64
N ARG A 10 -5.48 6.99 -7.65
CA ARG A 10 -4.76 8.26 -7.64
C ARG A 10 -5.48 9.20 -6.69
N VAL A 11 -4.87 9.49 -5.55
CA VAL A 11 -5.38 10.49 -4.62
C VAL A 11 -5.00 11.87 -5.15
N ARG A 12 -5.99 12.73 -5.37
CA ARG A 12 -5.79 14.17 -5.57
C ARG A 12 -6.22 14.87 -4.28
N VAL A 13 -5.38 15.76 -3.78
CA VAL A 13 -5.69 16.59 -2.62
C VAL A 13 -6.19 17.93 -3.15
N GLU A 14 -7.38 18.31 -2.75
CA GLU A 14 -8.01 19.60 -3.06
C GLU A 14 -8.32 20.33 -1.76
N ASP A 15 -8.13 21.64 -1.72
CA ASP A 15 -8.24 22.50 -0.53
C ASP A 15 -9.72 22.80 -0.13
N GLY A 16 -10.65 21.94 -0.53
CA GLY A 16 -12.09 22.20 -0.50
C GLY A 16 -12.81 21.79 0.79
N GLY A 17 -12.08 21.37 1.84
CA GLY A 17 -12.65 20.99 3.15
C GLY A 17 -13.62 19.79 3.15
N ARG A 18 -13.82 19.12 2.02
CA ARG A 18 -14.86 18.09 1.85
C ARG A 18 -14.24 16.69 1.89
N GLY A 19 -13.92 16.22 3.10
CA GLY A 19 -13.45 14.86 3.37
C GLY A 19 -12.20 14.80 4.23
N ALA A 20 -12.33 14.31 5.47
CA ALA A 20 -11.19 14.00 6.32
C ALA A 20 -10.73 12.55 6.09
N ILE A 21 -9.42 12.34 5.96
CA ILE A 21 -8.79 11.03 5.86
C ILE A 21 -7.96 10.86 7.14
N SER A 22 -8.19 9.79 7.88
CA SER A 22 -7.49 9.56 9.16
C SER A 22 -6.00 9.27 8.92
N GLN A 23 -5.67 8.72 7.75
CA GLN A 23 -4.32 8.32 7.35
C GLN A 23 -3.74 9.20 6.23
N ALA A 24 -3.78 10.54 6.36
CA ALA A 24 -3.19 11.44 5.37
C ALA A 24 -1.70 11.16 5.07
N GLY A 25 -0.93 10.71 6.08
CA GLY A 25 0.46 10.29 5.93
C GLY A 25 0.64 9.03 5.06
N ALA A 26 -0.37 8.17 4.94
CA ALA A 26 -0.31 6.97 4.12
C ALA A 26 -0.32 7.27 2.62
N VAL A 27 -0.86 8.43 2.21
CA VAL A 27 -0.82 8.87 0.80
C VAL A 27 0.61 9.01 0.31
N LEU A 28 1.52 9.51 1.17
CA LEU A 28 2.95 9.59 0.88
C LEU A 28 3.57 8.20 0.64
N LEU A 29 3.21 7.23 1.47
CA LEU A 29 3.70 5.85 1.35
C LEU A 29 3.21 5.21 0.05
N VAL A 30 1.92 5.37 -0.28
CA VAL A 30 1.32 4.88 -1.53
C VAL A 30 2.00 5.52 -2.75
N GLU A 31 2.25 6.84 -2.73
CA GLU A 31 2.97 7.52 -3.80
C GLU A 31 4.43 7.09 -3.89
N THR A 32 5.08 6.76 -2.76
CA THR A 32 6.45 6.22 -2.75
C THR A 32 6.50 4.85 -3.41
N VAL A 33 5.56 3.95 -3.08
CA VAL A 33 5.42 2.64 -3.72
C VAL A 33 5.26 2.79 -5.23
N ARG A 34 4.42 3.72 -5.68
CA ARG A 34 4.18 3.98 -7.11
C ARG A 34 5.38 4.61 -7.81
N LYS A 35 6.00 5.64 -7.24
CA LYS A 35 7.15 6.35 -7.85
C LYS A 35 8.41 5.49 -7.90
N SER A 36 8.61 4.60 -6.93
CA SER A 36 9.72 3.64 -6.92
C SER A 36 9.49 2.46 -7.87
N GLY A 37 8.25 2.23 -8.32
CA GLY A 37 7.88 1.06 -9.12
C GLY A 37 7.94 -0.25 -8.32
N LEU A 38 7.87 -0.18 -6.99
CA LEU A 38 7.93 -1.34 -6.11
C LEU A 38 6.77 -2.30 -6.35
N ASP A 39 5.58 -1.76 -6.59
CA ASP A 39 4.38 -2.52 -6.96
C ASP A 39 4.59 -3.36 -8.22
N THR A 40 5.12 -2.74 -9.27
CA THR A 40 5.38 -3.39 -10.54
C THR A 40 6.45 -4.48 -10.39
N ALA A 41 7.52 -4.20 -9.64
CA ALA A 41 8.62 -5.15 -9.42
C ALA A 41 8.16 -6.39 -8.64
N ILE A 42 7.38 -6.20 -7.56
CA ILE A 42 6.83 -7.31 -6.77
C ILE A 42 5.80 -8.09 -7.58
N SER A 43 4.92 -7.42 -8.35
CA SER A 43 3.94 -8.09 -9.21
C SER A 43 4.61 -8.99 -10.24
N ALA A 44 5.67 -8.50 -10.89
CA ALA A 44 6.46 -9.32 -11.82
C ALA A 44 7.11 -10.52 -11.12
N ALA A 45 7.69 -10.30 -9.94
CA ALA A 45 8.35 -11.36 -9.15
C ALA A 45 7.38 -12.45 -8.68
N LEU A 46 6.13 -12.09 -8.37
CA LEU A 46 5.11 -13.01 -7.85
C LEU A 46 4.20 -13.59 -8.93
N THR A 47 4.31 -13.15 -10.18
CA THR A 47 3.53 -13.69 -11.32
C THR A 47 3.61 -15.22 -11.41
N PRO A 48 4.77 -15.88 -11.28
CA PRO A 48 4.88 -17.35 -11.30
C PRO A 48 4.20 -18.05 -10.11
N CYS A 49 4.00 -17.33 -9.00
CA CYS A 49 3.38 -17.85 -7.78
C CYS A 49 1.87 -17.53 -7.73
N ARG A 50 1.31 -16.87 -8.74
CA ARG A 50 -0.08 -16.43 -8.75
C ARG A 50 -1.03 -17.61 -8.97
N LYS A 51 -1.99 -17.79 -8.07
CA LYS A 51 -3.04 -18.79 -8.23
C LYS A 51 -4.01 -18.38 -9.35
N PRO A 52 -4.44 -19.30 -10.25
CA PRO A 52 -5.32 -18.96 -11.38
C PRO A 52 -6.66 -18.31 -11.01
N ARG A 53 -7.17 -18.58 -9.80
CA ARG A 53 -8.45 -18.06 -9.29
C ARG A 53 -8.29 -16.90 -8.29
N ALA A 54 -7.09 -16.34 -8.14
CA ALA A 54 -6.87 -15.23 -7.22
C ALA A 54 -7.59 -13.97 -7.72
N VAL A 55 -8.48 -13.41 -6.89
CA VAL A 55 -9.16 -12.13 -7.15
C VAL A 55 -8.27 -10.95 -6.79
N HIS A 56 -7.63 -11.03 -5.62
CA HIS A 56 -6.61 -10.08 -5.18
C HIS A 56 -5.25 -10.49 -5.71
N ASP A 57 -4.50 -9.51 -6.20
CA ASP A 57 -3.15 -9.74 -6.67
C ASP A 57 -2.20 -9.93 -5.46
N PRO A 58 -1.30 -10.94 -5.47
CA PRO A 58 -0.41 -11.24 -4.35
C PRO A 58 0.45 -10.06 -3.90
N ASP A 59 0.91 -9.28 -4.88
CA ASP A 59 1.68 -8.06 -4.68
C ASP A 59 0.87 -6.98 -3.96
N LYS A 60 -0.41 -6.80 -4.32
CA LYS A 60 -1.28 -5.83 -3.67
C LYS A 60 -1.53 -6.18 -2.20
N ILE A 61 -1.84 -7.45 -1.91
CA ILE A 61 -2.01 -7.92 -0.52
C ILE A 61 -0.74 -7.69 0.29
N LEU A 62 0.43 -8.03 -0.26
CA LEU A 62 1.70 -7.85 0.43
C LEU A 62 2.00 -6.37 0.72
N LEU A 63 1.68 -5.48 -0.23
CA LEU A 63 1.86 -4.04 -0.05
C LEU A 63 0.85 -3.46 0.93
N ASP A 64 -0.38 -3.95 0.97
CA ASP A 64 -1.38 -3.54 1.97
C ASP A 64 -0.93 -3.91 3.38
N VAL A 65 -0.40 -5.12 3.58
CA VAL A 65 0.18 -5.52 4.87
C VAL A 65 1.37 -4.64 5.22
N ALA A 66 2.26 -4.34 4.26
CA ALA A 66 3.39 -3.46 4.50
C ALA A 66 2.97 -2.02 4.83
N LEU A 67 1.90 -1.51 4.23
CA LEU A 67 1.32 -0.20 4.54
C LEU A 67 0.71 -0.20 5.93
N ALA A 68 -0.07 -1.22 6.30
CA ALA A 68 -0.65 -1.34 7.64
C ALA A 68 0.45 -1.32 8.71
N VAL A 69 1.54 -2.07 8.50
CA VAL A 69 2.71 -2.06 9.40
C VAL A 69 3.40 -0.70 9.44
N ALA A 70 3.56 -0.03 8.30
CA ALA A 70 4.15 1.31 8.25
C ALA A 70 3.29 2.38 8.97
N LEU A 71 1.99 2.14 9.11
CA LEU A 71 1.05 2.98 9.87
C LEU A 71 0.92 2.57 11.35
N GLY A 72 1.70 1.57 11.79
CA GLY A 72 1.76 1.12 13.18
C GLY A 72 0.98 -0.16 13.50
N GLY A 73 0.44 -0.85 12.50
CA GLY A 73 -0.15 -2.18 12.69
C GLY A 73 0.89 -3.25 12.99
N ASP A 74 0.49 -4.28 13.71
CA ASP A 74 1.34 -5.42 14.09
C ASP A 74 0.72 -6.77 13.69
N CYS A 75 -0.52 -6.78 13.20
CA CYS A 75 -1.23 -7.97 12.79
C CYS A 75 -1.95 -7.81 11.44
N LEU A 76 -2.42 -8.94 10.87
CA LEU A 76 -3.17 -8.90 9.61
C LEU A 76 -4.51 -8.18 9.73
N ALA A 77 -5.12 -8.17 10.92
CA ALA A 77 -6.39 -7.50 11.16
C ALA A 77 -6.27 -5.98 11.01
N ASP A 78 -5.08 -5.41 11.21
CA ASP A 78 -4.86 -3.97 11.06
C ASP A 78 -5.01 -3.49 9.62
N ALA A 79 -4.95 -4.38 8.63
CA ALA A 79 -5.34 -4.04 7.25
C ALA A 79 -6.80 -3.57 7.14
N ALA A 80 -7.63 -3.80 8.18
CA ALA A 80 -8.96 -3.20 8.30
C ALA A 80 -8.96 -1.67 8.24
N MET A 81 -7.91 -1.00 8.77
CA MET A 81 -7.81 0.45 8.70
C MET A 81 -7.70 0.92 7.24
N LEU A 82 -7.00 0.16 6.41
CA LEU A 82 -6.89 0.45 4.97
C LEU A 82 -8.21 0.16 4.25
N ARG A 83 -8.91 -0.92 4.64
CA ARG A 83 -10.26 -1.25 4.12
C ARG A 83 -11.28 -0.16 4.40
N ALA A 84 -11.13 0.58 5.50
CA ALA A 84 -12.00 1.69 5.86
C ALA A 84 -11.81 2.92 4.95
N GLU A 85 -10.69 3.03 4.23
CA GLU A 85 -10.36 4.15 3.35
C GLU A 85 -10.17 3.69 1.88
N PRO A 86 -11.19 3.11 1.23
CA PRO A 86 -11.07 2.55 -0.12
C PRO A 86 -10.76 3.61 -1.19
N ALA A 87 -11.01 4.90 -0.91
CA ALA A 87 -10.63 6.01 -1.79
C ALA A 87 -9.10 6.17 -1.90
N VAL A 88 -8.33 5.74 -0.89
CA VAL A 88 -6.85 5.82 -0.86
C VAL A 88 -6.23 4.48 -1.23
N PHE A 89 -6.75 3.39 -0.66
CA PHE A 89 -6.10 2.07 -0.76
C PHE A 89 -6.74 1.15 -1.80
N GLY A 90 -7.91 1.51 -2.32
CA GLY A 90 -8.70 0.65 -3.18
C GLY A 90 -9.17 -0.61 -2.44
N PRO A 91 -9.47 -1.70 -3.17
CA PRO A 91 -9.88 -2.96 -2.55
C PRO A 91 -8.73 -3.62 -1.80
N VAL A 92 -8.88 -3.74 -0.49
CA VAL A 92 -7.94 -4.41 0.40
C VAL A 92 -8.49 -5.78 0.79
N ALA A 93 -7.65 -6.81 0.78
CA ALA A 93 -8.06 -8.17 1.08
C ALA A 93 -8.49 -8.34 2.55
N SER A 94 -9.35 -9.33 2.79
CA SER A 94 -9.67 -9.75 4.16
C SER A 94 -8.52 -10.51 4.81
N ASP A 95 -8.47 -10.50 6.14
CA ASP A 95 -7.39 -11.11 6.93
C ASP A 95 -7.22 -12.61 6.63
N PRO A 96 -8.30 -13.42 6.48
CA PRO A 96 -8.16 -14.82 6.06
C PRO A 96 -7.54 -14.97 4.67
N THR A 97 -7.73 -14.00 3.78
CA THR A 97 -7.12 -13.99 2.45
C THR A 97 -5.64 -13.64 2.52
N GLY A 98 -5.27 -12.70 3.39
CA GLY A 98 -3.87 -12.39 3.72
C GLY A 98 -3.14 -13.59 4.33
N SER A 99 -3.74 -14.24 5.33
CA SER A 99 -3.17 -15.43 5.99
C SER A 99 -2.89 -16.54 4.99
N ARG A 100 -3.88 -16.90 4.16
CA ARG A 100 -3.71 -17.92 3.12
C ARG A 100 -2.61 -17.57 2.11
N LEU A 101 -2.43 -16.29 1.79
CA LEU A 101 -1.33 -15.86 0.91
C LEU A 101 0.02 -16.16 1.58
N ILE A 102 0.18 -15.74 2.84
CA ILE A 102 1.41 -15.94 3.62
C ILE A 102 1.71 -17.42 3.79
N ASP A 103 0.71 -18.24 4.12
CA ASP A 103 0.88 -19.70 4.28
C ASP A 103 1.34 -20.38 3.00
N THR A 104 0.88 -19.89 1.84
CA THR A 104 1.33 -20.41 0.54
C THR A 104 2.63 -19.79 0.04
N GLY A 105 3.13 -18.76 0.74
CA GLY A 105 4.40 -18.10 0.47
C GLY A 105 5.57 -18.99 0.86
N GLY A 106 6.18 -19.64 -0.15
CA GLY A 106 7.39 -20.44 0.06
C GLY A 106 8.68 -19.63 0.02
N LYS A 107 9.81 -20.31 0.33
CA LYS A 107 11.17 -19.75 0.22
C LYS A 107 11.44 -19.09 -1.14
N ARG A 108 10.92 -19.66 -2.23
CA ARG A 108 11.04 -19.10 -3.59
C ARG A 108 10.40 -17.72 -3.73
N ALA A 109 9.20 -17.53 -3.18
CA ALA A 109 8.50 -16.25 -3.21
C ALA A 109 9.27 -15.20 -2.37
N LEU A 110 9.75 -15.58 -1.19
CA LEU A 110 10.57 -14.70 -0.34
C LEU A 110 11.86 -14.26 -1.05
N THR A 111 12.56 -15.17 -1.71
CA THR A 111 13.76 -14.84 -2.50
C THR A 111 13.43 -13.89 -3.66
N ALA A 112 12.32 -14.13 -4.38
CA ALA A 112 11.88 -13.28 -5.47
C ALA A 112 11.55 -11.84 -4.98
N ILE A 113 10.85 -11.73 -3.85
CA ILE A 113 10.54 -10.45 -3.20
C ILE A 113 11.82 -9.71 -2.77
N ARG A 114 12.77 -10.42 -2.14
CA ARG A 114 14.06 -9.82 -1.73
C ARG A 114 14.84 -9.28 -2.93
N ARG A 115 14.88 -10.02 -4.04
CA ARG A 115 15.52 -9.58 -5.28
C ARG A 115 14.83 -8.35 -5.87
N ALA A 116 13.50 -8.35 -5.95
CA ALA A 116 12.73 -7.20 -6.44
C ALA A 116 13.01 -5.95 -5.59
N ARG A 117 13.04 -6.09 -4.26
CA ARG A 117 13.37 -5.00 -3.33
C ARG A 117 14.79 -4.47 -3.52
N SER A 118 15.79 -5.34 -3.73
CA SER A 118 17.18 -4.91 -4.01
C SER A 118 17.25 -4.05 -5.26
N GLN A 119 16.65 -4.52 -6.36
CA GLN A 119 16.64 -3.81 -7.64
C GLN A 119 15.96 -2.45 -7.56
N VAL A 120 14.85 -2.35 -6.82
CA VAL A 120 14.16 -1.07 -6.60
C VAL A 120 15.03 -0.13 -5.76
N ARG A 121 15.70 -0.65 -4.73
CA ARG A 121 16.59 0.15 -3.86
C ARG A 121 17.80 0.69 -4.61
N GLU A 122 18.46 -0.12 -5.42
CA GLU A 122 19.58 0.33 -6.27
C GLU A 122 19.15 1.51 -7.16
N ARG A 123 18.03 1.38 -7.87
CA ARG A 123 17.52 2.43 -8.75
C ARG A 123 17.03 3.70 -8.03
N THR A 124 16.52 3.55 -6.81
CA THR A 124 15.97 4.68 -6.03
C THR A 124 17.06 5.38 -5.22
N GLY A 125 18.09 4.65 -4.78
CA GLY A 125 19.26 5.22 -4.09
C GLY A 125 19.96 6.29 -4.94
N ASP A 126 20.03 6.07 -6.25
CA ASP A 126 20.58 7.04 -7.20
C ASP A 126 19.69 8.28 -7.41
N ARG A 127 18.42 8.25 -7.01
CA ARG A 127 17.43 9.32 -7.27
C ARG A 127 17.22 10.29 -6.09
N GLY A 128 17.85 10.05 -4.93
CA GLY A 128 17.64 10.85 -3.72
C GLY A 128 16.20 10.77 -3.17
N PRO A 129 15.91 11.36 -1.99
CA PRO A 129 14.55 11.34 -1.43
C PRO A 129 13.61 12.19 -2.30
N GLY A 130 12.63 11.54 -2.92
CA GLY A 130 11.57 12.23 -3.67
C GLY A 130 10.81 13.18 -2.75
N ARG A 131 10.68 14.44 -3.16
CA ARG A 131 9.89 15.43 -2.41
C ARG A 131 8.40 15.16 -2.64
N VAL A 132 7.65 15.06 -1.56
CA VAL A 132 6.18 15.01 -1.59
C VAL A 132 5.69 15.99 -0.53
N LEU A 133 4.95 16.99 -0.98
CA LEU A 133 4.29 17.97 -0.12
C LEU A 133 2.95 17.38 0.32
N VAL A 134 2.82 17.07 1.61
CA VAL A 134 1.53 16.74 2.22
C VAL A 134 1.12 17.96 3.05
N ILE A 135 0.10 18.68 2.60
CA ILE A 135 -0.52 19.73 3.40
C ILE A 135 -1.54 19.03 4.30
N ALA A 136 -1.19 18.86 5.57
CA ALA A 136 -2.13 18.40 6.60
C ALA A 136 -2.81 19.64 7.21
N HIS A 137 -4.10 19.81 6.97
CA HIS A 137 -4.91 20.74 7.75
C HIS A 137 -5.39 20.04 9.02
N SER A 138 -4.84 20.46 10.17
CA SER A 138 -5.28 20.01 11.48
C SER A 138 -6.38 20.96 11.95
N ASP A 139 -7.62 20.47 12.00
CA ASP A 139 -8.80 21.20 12.48
C ASP A 139 -8.84 21.26 14.02
N LYS A 140 -7.75 21.72 14.64
CA LYS A 140 -7.55 21.73 16.09
C LYS A 140 -7.37 23.14 16.66
N GLN A 141 -7.93 24.16 16.02
CA GLN A 141 -7.73 25.56 16.43
C GLN A 141 -8.94 26.20 17.13
N ASP A 142 -10.16 25.64 17.08
CA ASP A 142 -11.34 26.28 17.69
C ASP A 142 -11.91 25.55 18.93
N VAL A 143 -11.04 25.23 19.89
CA VAL A 143 -11.48 24.95 21.26
C VAL A 143 -10.63 25.74 22.24
N THR A 144 -10.77 27.07 22.25
CA THR A 144 -10.72 27.95 23.43
C THR A 144 -11.06 29.38 22.99
N ALA A 145 -12.30 29.80 23.22
CA ALA A 145 -12.60 31.18 23.60
C ALA A 145 -13.84 31.13 24.50
N THR A 146 -13.64 31.59 25.74
CA THR A 146 -14.65 31.76 26.80
C THR A 146 -15.65 32.83 26.43
#